data_AF-A0A4P6UVQ1-F1
#
_entry.id   AF-A0A4P6UVQ1-F1
#
_cell.length_a   1.000
_cell.length_b   1.000
_cell.length_c   1.000
_cell.angle_alpha   90.00
_cell.angle_beta   90.00
_cell.angle_gamma   90.00
#
_symmetry.space_group_name_H-M   'P 1'
#
loop_
_entity.id
_entity.type
_entity.pdbx_description
1 polymer ?
#
loop_
_entity_poly.entity_id
_entity_poly.type
_entity_poly.pdbx_seq_one_letter_code
_entity_poly.pdbx_strand_id
1 'polypeptide(L)' 'MNHLLLYGYFLYFPEDKSAYIPAIVEMIFLVLLCLAVFFAVKRLSKRQEMKTKELEERILMEREKEKEKHTELK' A
#
# COMPACT_ATOMS: atom_id res chain seq x y z
N MET A 1 29.62 30.06 -6.52
CA MET A 1 28.99 29.50 -7.72
C MET A 1 27.48 29.46 -7.50
N ASN A 2 26.69 30.02 -8.42
CA ASN A 2 25.27 30.32 -8.21
C ASN A 2 24.40 29.06 -8.24
N HIS A 3 23.94 28.60 -7.07
CA HIS A 3 22.93 27.53 -6.93
C HIS A 3 21.61 27.82 -7.66
N LEU A 4 21.35 29.09 -8.01
CA LEU A 4 20.20 29.55 -8.78
C LEU A 4 20.15 28.95 -10.20
N LEU A 5 21.31 28.65 -10.80
CA LEU A 5 21.37 28.02 -12.12
C LEU A 5 20.95 26.55 -12.11
N LEU A 6 21.00 25.89 -10.95
CA LEU A 6 20.57 24.49 -10.83
C LEU A 6 19.03 24.36 -10.82
N TYR A 7 18.32 25.36 -10.28
CA TYR A 7 16.86 25.36 -10.19
C TYR A 7 16.18 26.01 -11.41
N GLY A 8 16.85 26.92 -12.12
CA GLY A 8 16.27 27.62 -13.28
C GLY A 8 15.96 26.72 -14.49
N TYR A 9 16.67 25.60 -14.66
CA TYR A 9 16.40 24.63 -15.74
C TYR A 9 15.30 23.61 -15.40
N PHE A 10 14.85 23.53 -14.15
CA PHE A 10 13.85 22.53 -13.75
C PHE A 10 12.43 22.84 -14.25
N LEU A 11 12.14 24.12 -14.51
CA LEU A 11 10.84 24.58 -14.99
C LEU A 11 10.91 25.12 -16.44
N TYR A 12 11.75 24.52 -17.29
CA TYR A 12 11.71 24.80 -18.72
C TYR A 12 10.51 24.09 -19.36
N PHE A 13 9.55 24.89 -19.79
CA PHE A 13 8.39 24.41 -20.55
C PHE A 13 8.73 24.46 -22.04
N PRO A 14 8.81 23.32 -22.75
CA PRO A 14 9.00 23.35 -24.19
C PRO A 14 7.87 24.12 -24.88
N GLU A 15 8.26 24.96 -25.84
CA GLU A 15 7.35 25.74 -26.68
C GLU A 15 6.51 24.83 -27.59
N ASP A 16 7.10 23.74 -28.08
CA ASP A 16 6.38 22.69 -28.80
C ASP A 16 5.78 21.68 -27.83
N LYS A 17 4.46 21.53 -27.90
CA LYS A 17 3.69 20.61 -27.05
C LYS A 17 4.04 19.14 -27.30
N SER A 18 4.55 18.81 -28.49
CA SER A 18 4.96 17.45 -28.83
C SER A 18 6.07 16.93 -27.91
N ALA A 19 6.92 17.83 -27.41
CA ALA A 19 8.01 17.50 -26.50
C ALA A 19 7.54 17.03 -25.10
N TYR A 20 6.26 17.21 -24.74
CA TYR A 20 5.69 16.65 -23.49
C TYR A 20 5.18 15.21 -23.64
N ILE A 21 5.06 14.67 -24.85
CA ILE A 21 4.59 13.29 -25.07
C ILE A 21 5.36 12.27 -24.22
N PRO A 22 6.70 12.33 -24.12
CA PRO A 22 7.46 11.43 -23.24
C PRO A 22 7.03 11.52 -21.78
N ALA A 23 6.86 12.74 -21.25
CA ALA A 23 6.43 12.96 -19.87
C ALA A 23 5.02 12.40 -19.59
N ILE A 24 4.11 12.52 -20.56
CA ILE A 24 2.76 11.94 -20.44
C ILE A 24 2.83 10.41 -20.40
N VAL A 25 3.67 9.79 -21.23
CA VAL A 25 3.86 8.34 -21.24
C VAL A 25 4.42 7.85 -19.91
N GLU A 26 5.45 8.53 -19.39
CA GLU A 26 6.04 8.21 -18.08
C GLU A 26 5.03 8.38 -16.94
N MET A 27 4.24 9.46 -16.97
CA MET A 27 3.20 9.71 -15.99
C MET A 27 2.13 8.61 -16.01
N ILE A 28 1.66 8.20 -17.20
CA ILE A 28 0.69 7.10 -17.33
C ILE A 28 1.29 5.81 -16.81
N PHE A 29 2.53 5.49 -17.16
CA PHE A 29 3.21 4.30 -16.67
C PHE A 29 3.32 4.27 -15.15
N LEU A 30 3.70 5.39 -14.52
CA LEU A 30 3.75 5.51 -13.06
C LEU A 30 2.38 5.36 -12.42
N VAL A 31 1.34 5.99 -12.97
CA VAL A 31 -0.04 5.85 -12.47
C VAL A 31 -0.48 4.39 -12.54
N LEU A 32 -0.20 3.69 -13.65
CA LEU A 32 -0.51 2.26 -13.79
C LEU A 32 0.22 1.41 -12.74
N LEU A 33 1.50 1.69 -12.47
CA LEU A 33 2.25 1.02 -11.41
C LEU A 33 1.66 1.27 -10.02
N CYS A 34 1.32 2.52 -9.70
CA CYS A 34 0.69 2.88 -8.44
C CYS A 34 -0.64 2.14 -8.25
N LEU A 35 -1.48 2.09 -9.29
CA LEU A 35 -2.73 1.35 -9.26
C LEU A 35 -2.49 -0.15 -9.08
N ALA A 36 -1.54 -0.73 -9.81
CA ALA A 36 -1.20 -2.14 -9.70
C ALA A 36 -0.76 -2.51 -8.26
N VAL A 37 0.13 -1.72 -7.66
CA VAL A 37 0.57 -1.90 -6.27
C VAL A 37 -0.60 -1.74 -5.30
N PHE A 38 -1.42 -0.70 -5.48
CA PHE A 38 -2.59 -0.47 -4.63
C PHE A 38 -3.54 -1.66 -4.62
N PHE A 39 -3.86 -2.22 -5.80
CA PHE A 39 -4.69 -3.41 -5.90
C PHE A 39 -4.02 -4.66 -5.33
N ALA A 40 -2.71 -4.84 -5.54
CA ALA A 40 -1.95 -5.95 -4.97
C ALA A 40 -1.98 -5.93 -3.43
N VAL A 41 -1.69 -4.78 -2.82
CA VAL A 41 -1.74 -4.58 -1.36
C VAL A 41 -3.15 -4.83 -0.83
N LYS A 42 -4.19 -4.28 -1.49
CA LYS A 42 -5.58 -4.51 -1.09
C LYS A 42 -5.95 -5.98 -1.11
N ARG A 43 -5.50 -6.75 -2.10
CA ARG A 43 -5.75 -8.20 -2.18
C ARG A 43 -5.00 -8.97 -1.09
N LEU A 44 -3.75 -8.60 -0.82
CA LEU A 44 -2.96 -9.22 0.24
C LEU A 44 -3.55 -8.95 1.62
N SER A 45 -3.97 -7.71 1.89
CA SER A 45 -4.59 -7.30 3.15
C SER A 45 -5.85 -8.11 3.45
N LYS A 46 -6.75 -8.29 2.47
CA LYS A 46 -7.95 -9.14 2.64
C LYS A 46 -7.62 -10.60 3.00
N ARG A 47 -6.55 -11.15 2.43
CA ARG A 47 -6.11 -12.52 2.73
C ARG A 47 -5.52 -12.64 4.12
N GLN A 48 -4.80 -11.62 4.57
CA GLN A 48 -4.25 -11.58 5.93
C GLN A 48 -5.36 -11.42 6.95
N GLU A 49 -6.33 -10.55 6.70
CA GLU A 49 -7.48 -10.34 7.59
C GLU A 49 -8.25 -11.63 7.87
N MET A 50 -8.56 -12.43 6.84
CA MET A 50 -9.24 -13.72 7.05
C MET A 50 -8.43 -14.69 7.92
N LYS A 51 -7.12 -14.82 7.65
CA LYS A 51 -6.24 -15.69 8.45
C LYS A 51 -6.13 -15.25 9.90
N THR A 52 -6.07 -13.93 10.13
CA THR A 52 -6.01 -13.37 11.48
C THR A 52 -7.31 -13.63 12.24
N LYS A 53 -8.47 -13.45 11.60
CA LYS A 53 -9.78 -13.74 12.23
C LYS A 53 -9.91 -15.20 12.65
N GLU A 54 -9.51 -16.14 11.80
CA GLU A 54 -9.53 -17.58 12.14
C GLU A 54 -8.61 -17.90 13.32
N LEU A 55 -7.45 -17.24 13.41
CA LEU A 55 -6.51 -17.41 14.52
C LEU A 55 -7.07 -16.80 15.81
N GLU A 56 -7.63 -15.59 15.76
CA GLU A 56 -8.27 -14.93 16.90
C GLU A 56 -9.41 -15.77 17.46
N GLU A 57 -10.27 -16.32 16.60
CA GLU A 57 -11.39 -17.17 17.02
C GLU A 57 -10.90 -18.45 17.72
N ARG A 58 -9.84 -19.09 17.19
CA ARG A 58 -9.22 -20.27 17.84
C ARG A 58 -8.67 -19.96 19.23
N ILE A 59 -7.93 -18.86 19.37
CA ILE A 59 -7.37 -18.43 20.66
C ILE A 59 -8.50 -18.11 21.65
N LEU A 60 -9.57 -17.46 21.20
CA LEU A 60 -10.72 -17.15 22.04
C LEU A 60 -11.40 -18.43 22.54
N MET A 61 -11.66 -19.39 21.65
CA MET A 61 -12.24 -20.70 22.01
C MET A 61 -11.37 -21.47 23.01
N GLU A 62 -10.04 -21.47 22.84
CA GLU A 62 -9.13 -22.12 23.78
C GLU A 62 -9.17 -21.45 25.16
N ARG A 63 -9.19 -20.12 25.22
CA ARG A 63 -9.30 -19.37 26.47
C ARG A 63 -10.62 -19.60 27.20
N GLU A 64 -11.73 -19.66 26.47
CA GLU A 64 -13.04 -19.94 27.09
C GLU A 64 -13.07 -21.35 27.69
N LYS A 65 -12.54 -22.36 26.98
CA LYS A 65 -12.39 -23.72 27.52
C LYS A 65 -11.49 -23.79 28.76
N GLU A 66 -10.42 -22.99 28.79
CA GLU A 66 -9.52 -22.93 29.94
C GLU A 66 -10.20 -22.29 31.17
N LYS A 67 -11.00 -21.23 30.95
CA LYS A 67 -11.82 -20.60 32.01
C LYS A 67 -12.89 -21.53 32.56
N GLU A 68 -13.60 -22.26 31.70
CA GLU A 68 -14.60 -23.25 32.11
C GLU A 68 -13.97 -24.31 33.00
N LYS A 69 -12.86 -24.91 32.57
CA LYS A 69 -12.11 -25.89 33.39
C LYS A 69 -11.67 -25.33 34.73
N HIS A 70 -11.17 -24.09 34.78
CA HIS A 70 -10.75 -23.49 36.04
C HIS A 70 -11.94 -23.22 36.99
N THR A 71 -13.12 -22.96 36.45
CA THR A 71 -14.35 -22.73 37.22
C THR A 71 -14.92 -24.04 37.80
N GLU A 72 -14.83 -25.15 37.06
CA GLU A 72 -15.26 -26.48 37.55
C GLU A 72 -14.33 -27.09 38.62
N LEU A 73 -13.09 -26.61 38.71
CA LEU A 73 -12.08 -27.05 39.69
C LEU A 73 -12.13 -26.29 41.03
N LYS A 74 -13.03 -25.30 41.17
CA LYS A 74 -13.25 -24.50 42.39
C LYS A 74 -14.52 -24.90 43.11
#